data_AF-S0GEK9-F1
#
_entry.id   AF-S0GEK9-F1
#
_cell.length_a   1.000
_cell.length_b   1.000
_cell.length_c   1.000
_cell.angle_alpha   90.00
_cell.angle_beta   90.00
_cell.angle_gamma   90.00
#
_symmetry.space_group_name_H-M   'P 1'
#
loop_
_entity.id
_entity.type
_entity.pdbx_description
1 polymer ?
#
loop_
_entity_poly.entity_id
_entity_poly.type
_entity_poly.pdbx_seq_one_letter_code
_entity_poly.pdbx_strand_id
1 'polypeptide(L)'
;MLKLGTHNSMTYLKPTGLVQILAWNTGKCQNLSLEEQYEFGVRFFDLRIRFDEEATPYFAHGLLEFHEKAVTDVLAFLDQKQDCIVNLVMES
;
A
#
# COMPACT_ATOMS: atom_id res chain seq x y z
N MET A 1 16.56 10.19 14.87
CA MET A 1 16.21 10.91 13.62
C MET A 1 14.74 10.64 13.36
N LEU A 2 13.93 11.68 13.09
CA LEU A 2 12.52 11.51 12.75
C LEU A 2 12.43 10.82 11.38
N LYS A 3 11.79 9.65 11.30
CA LYS A 3 11.54 8.99 10.01
C LYS A 3 10.19 9.45 9.48
N LEU A 4 10.12 9.89 8.22
CA LEU A 4 8.85 10.16 7.55
C LEU A 4 8.12 8.85 7.30
N GLY A 5 6.82 8.84 7.56
CA GLY A 5 5.95 7.70 7.35
C GLY A 5 4.75 8.03 6.50
N THR A 6 4.26 7.06 5.74
CA THR A 6 3.02 7.18 4.96
C THR A 6 1.94 6.27 5.52
N HIS A 7 0.72 6.80 5.62
CA HIS A 7 -0.47 6.06 6.01
C HIS A 7 -1.15 5.51 4.75
N ASN A 8 -1.57 4.23 4.79
CA ASN A 8 -2.14 3.53 3.64
C ASN A 8 -1.30 3.69 2.37
N SER A 9 -0.03 3.28 2.43
CA SER A 9 1.02 3.65 1.45
C SER A 9 0.67 3.27 0.00
N MET A 10 -0.20 2.29 -0.21
CA MET A 10 -0.56 1.76 -1.53
C MET A 10 -1.82 2.40 -2.15
N THR A 11 -2.48 3.36 -1.49
CA THR A 11 -3.73 3.97 -2.00
C THR A 11 -3.56 4.86 -3.23
N TYR A 12 -2.33 5.08 -3.69
CA TYR A 12 -2.05 5.68 -5.00
C TYR A 12 -2.42 4.76 -6.16
N LEU A 13 -2.52 3.45 -5.91
CA LEU A 13 -2.97 2.47 -6.90
C LEU A 13 -4.45 2.66 -7.23
N LYS A 14 -4.82 2.32 -8.46
CA LYS A 14 -6.21 2.38 -8.88
C LYS A 14 -6.98 1.15 -8.34
N PRO A 15 -8.16 1.32 -7.73
CA PRO A 15 -8.95 0.19 -7.26
C PRO A 15 -9.65 -0.56 -8.41
N THR A 16 -10.04 -1.82 -8.16
CA THR A 16 -10.42 -2.78 -9.22
C THR A 16 -11.91 -2.76 -9.59
N GLY A 17 -12.79 -2.14 -8.80
CA GLY A 17 -14.24 -2.06 -9.06
C GLY A 17 -14.76 -0.67 -9.45
N LEU A 18 -15.80 -0.59 -10.30
CA LEU A 18 -16.40 0.70 -10.71
C LEU A 18 -16.90 1.54 -9.52
N VAL A 19 -17.58 0.90 -8.56
CA VAL A 19 -18.04 1.58 -7.33
C VAL A 19 -16.83 2.05 -6.50
N GLN A 20 -15.79 1.22 -6.41
CA GLN A 20 -14.56 1.58 -5.69
C GLN A 20 -13.83 2.74 -6.37
N ILE A 21 -13.82 2.82 -7.70
CA ILE A 21 -13.24 3.95 -8.45
C ILE A 21 -13.98 5.25 -8.13
N LEU A 22 -15.31 5.22 -8.04
CA LEU A 22 -16.11 6.38 -7.63
C LEU A 22 -15.80 6.80 -6.19
N ALA A 23 -15.60 5.83 -5.29
CA ALA A 23 -15.23 6.07 -3.90
C ALA A 23 -13.74 6.36 -3.68
N TRP A 24 -12.88 6.23 -4.70
CA TRP A 24 -11.43 6.21 -4.53
C TRP A 24 -10.92 7.48 -3.86
N ASN A 25 -11.41 8.65 -4.28
CA ASN A 25 -11.00 9.94 -3.71
C ASN A 25 -11.28 10.06 -2.20
N THR A 26 -12.24 9.31 -1.66
CA THR A 26 -12.55 9.32 -0.22
C THR A 26 -11.63 8.42 0.60
N GLY A 27 -11.02 7.41 -0.02
CA GLY A 27 -10.04 6.51 0.62
C GLY A 27 -8.60 6.72 0.15
N LYS A 28 -8.36 7.66 -0.77
CA LYS A 28 -7.01 7.92 -1.28
C LYS A 28 -6.21 8.75 -0.29
N CYS A 29 -5.09 8.20 0.20
CA CYS A 29 -4.18 8.88 1.12
C CYS A 29 -2.87 9.31 0.45
N GLN A 30 -2.44 8.60 -0.60
CA GLN A 30 -1.17 8.85 -1.28
C GLN A 30 -1.38 9.15 -2.77
N ASN A 31 -0.60 10.09 -3.31
CA ASN A 31 -0.52 10.36 -4.75
C ASN A 31 0.78 9.85 -5.39
N LEU A 32 1.84 9.75 -4.60
CA LEU A 32 3.13 9.23 -5.04
C LEU A 32 3.10 7.70 -5.01
N SER A 33 3.73 7.08 -6.01
CA SER A 33 4.04 5.65 -5.99
C SER A 33 4.91 5.29 -4.78
N LEU A 34 4.96 4.00 -4.43
CA LEU A 34 5.80 3.53 -3.33
C LEU A 34 7.28 3.92 -3.53
N GLU A 35 7.77 3.80 -4.77
CA GLU A 35 9.12 4.16 -5.16
C GLU A 35 9.36 5.67 -4.99
N GLU A 36 8.43 6.51 -5.46
CA GLU A 36 8.51 7.96 -5.29
C GLU A 36 8.41 8.38 -3.81
N GLN A 37 7.60 7.70 -2.99
CA GLN A 37 7.55 7.91 -1.53
C GLN A 37 8.93 7.64 -0.91
N TYR A 38 9.58 6.54 -1.30
CA TYR A 38 10.93 6.20 -0.82
C TYR A 38 11.97 7.26 -1.24
N GLU A 39 11.97 7.68 -2.51
CA GLU A 39 12.87 8.72 -3.01
C GLU A 39 12.62 10.08 -2.32
N PHE A 40 11.38 10.36 -1.92
CA PHE A 40 11.02 11.54 -1.13
C PHE A 40 11.53 11.50 0.33
N GLY A 41 12.08 10.36 0.77
CA GLY A 41 12.65 10.19 2.12
C GLY A 41 11.75 9.46 3.11
N VAL A 42 10.66 8.85 2.66
CA VAL A 42 9.82 7.97 3.51
C VAL A 42 10.61 6.72 3.88
N ARG A 43 10.58 6.36 5.16
CA ARG A 43 11.24 5.15 5.71
C ARG A 43 10.32 4.34 6.63
N PHE A 44 9.05 4.72 6.74
CA PHE A 44 8.03 3.97 7.45
C PHE A 44 6.81 3.82 6.53
N PHE A 45 6.44 2.59 6.20
CA PHE A 45 5.36 2.29 5.26
C PHE A 45 4.24 1.53 5.97
N ASP A 46 3.03 2.08 5.95
CA ASP A 46 1.81 1.42 6.42
C ASP A 46 1.17 0.64 5.26
N LEU A 47 1.41 -0.67 5.23
CA LEU A 47 0.84 -1.58 4.27
C LEU A 47 -0.35 -2.30 4.87
N ARG A 48 -1.45 -2.31 4.12
CA ARG A 48 -2.71 -2.92 4.53
C ARG A 48 -3.11 -3.95 3.52
N ILE A 49 -3.31 -5.17 3.98
CA ILE A 49 -3.53 -6.32 3.11
C ILE A 49 -4.77 -7.10 3.52
N ARG A 50 -5.34 -7.77 2.53
CA ARG A 50 -6.31 -8.86 2.68
C ARG A 50 -5.82 -10.07 1.89
N PHE A 51 -6.51 -11.18 2.05
CA PHE A 51 -6.26 -12.41 1.29
C PHE A 51 -7.50 -12.73 0.45
N ASP A 52 -7.29 -13.18 -0.78
CA ASP A 52 -8.37 -13.75 -1.59
C ASP A 52 -8.69 -15.20 -1.16
N GLU A 53 -9.62 -15.85 -1.87
CA GLU A 53 -10.07 -17.20 -1.56
C GLU A 53 -8.93 -18.24 -1.73
N GLU A 54 -7.94 -17.93 -2.56
CA GLU A 54 -6.74 -18.71 -2.82
C GLU A 54 -5.58 -18.40 -1.84
N ALA A 55 -5.83 -17.58 -0.82
CA ALA A 55 -4.82 -17.10 0.13
C ALA A 55 -3.69 -16.27 -0.50
N THR A 56 -3.96 -15.60 -1.62
CA THR A 56 -3.07 -14.62 -2.23
C THR A 56 -3.28 -13.26 -1.55
N PRO A 57 -2.22 -12.62 -1.04
CA PRO A 57 -2.33 -11.30 -0.43
C PRO A 57 -2.49 -10.21 -1.50
N TYR A 58 -3.42 -9.29 -1.26
CA TYR A 58 -3.62 -8.07 -2.05
C TYR A 58 -3.74 -6.85 -1.14
N PHE A 59 -3.51 -5.65 -1.68
CA PHE A 59 -3.59 -4.42 -0.88
C PHE A 59 -5.04 -3.95 -0.73
N ALA A 60 -5.39 -3.44 0.45
CA ALA A 60 -6.75 -2.99 0.73
C ALA A 60 -6.78 -1.70 1.55
N HIS A 61 -7.88 -0.96 1.46
CA HIS A 61 -8.24 0.07 2.42
C HIS A 61 -9.76 0.18 2.55
N GLY A 62 -10.31 -0.43 3.60
CA GLY A 62 -11.75 -0.49 3.82
C GLY A 62 -12.42 -1.26 2.68
N LEU A 63 -13.22 -0.57 1.86
CA LEU A 63 -13.89 -1.18 0.71
C LEU A 63 -13.07 -1.11 -0.59
N LEU A 64 -11.90 -0.47 -0.56
CA LEU A 64 -11.03 -0.34 -1.73
C LEU A 64 -10.05 -1.51 -1.77
N GLU A 65 -9.91 -2.11 -2.95
CA GLU A 65 -9.06 -3.26 -3.23
C GLU A 65 -8.10 -2.90 -4.37
N PHE A 66 -6.82 -3.21 -4.20
CA PHE A 66 -5.76 -2.87 -5.15
C PHE A 66 -4.95 -4.11 -5.51
N HIS A 67 -5.08 -4.55 -6.77
CA HIS A 67 -4.46 -5.76 -7.30
C HIS A 67 -3.35 -5.49 -8.34
N GLU A 68 -3.06 -4.21 -8.63
CA GLU A 68 -2.09 -3.83 -9.66
C GLU A 68 -0.65 -4.25 -9.33
N LYS A 69 -0.30 -4.31 -8.03
CA LYS A 69 1.00 -4.77 -7.55
C LYS A 69 0.83 -5.93 -6.58
N ALA A 70 1.67 -6.96 -6.73
CA ALA A 70 1.75 -8.05 -5.77
C ALA A 70 2.34 -7.55 -4.44
N VAL A 71 1.78 -8.00 -3.32
CA VAL A 71 2.28 -7.64 -1.98
C VAL A 71 3.72 -8.10 -1.79
N THR A 72 4.07 -9.29 -2.30
CA THR A 72 5.41 -9.85 -2.22
C THR A 72 6.46 -8.99 -2.92
N ASP A 73 6.14 -8.41 -4.07
CA ASP A 73 7.07 -7.58 -4.85
C ASP A 73 7.37 -6.27 -4.12
N VAL A 74 6.33 -5.68 -3.52
CA VAL A 74 6.46 -4.48 -2.67
C VAL A 74 7.29 -4.76 -1.42
N LEU A 75 7.05 -5.88 -0.73
CA LEU A 75 7.82 -6.26 0.43
C LEU A 75 9.29 -6.54 0.06
N ALA A 76 9.55 -7.22 -1.06
CA ALA A 76 10.91 -7.46 -1.56
C ALA A 76 11.62 -6.14 -1.90
N PHE A 77 10.93 -5.19 -2.53
CA PHE A 77 11.48 -3.86 -2.81
C PHE A 77 11.89 -3.13 -1.53
N LEU A 78 11.01 -3.10 -0.52
CA LEU A 78 11.27 -2.41 0.75
C LEU A 78 12.36 -3.11 1.56
N ASP A 79 12.38 -4.44 1.57
CA ASP A 79 13.44 -5.23 2.20
C ASP A 79 14.80 -4.92 1.57
N GLN A 80 14.90 -4.84 0.23
CA GLN A 80 16.14 -4.52 -0.47
C GLN A 80 16.76 -3.18 -0.01
N LYS A 81 15.97 -2.22 0.48
CA LYS A 81 16.47 -0.91 0.94
C LYS A 81 17.22 -0.99 2.26
N GLN A 82 16.91 -1.99 3.10
CA GLN A 82 17.56 -2.25 4.40
C GLN A 82 17.49 -1.09 5.41
N ASP A 83 16.76 -0.01 5.13
CA ASP A 83 16.61 1.17 6.01
C ASP A 83 15.14 1.54 6.33
N CYS A 84 14.21 0.74 5.80
CA CYS A 84 12.76 0.88 5.95
C CYS A 84 12.21 0.14 7.18
N ILE A 85 11.09 0.65 7.69
CA ILE A 85 10.21 -0.03 8.64
C ILE A 85 8.87 -0.26 7.92
N VAL A 86 8.35 -1.48 8.01
CA VAL A 86 7.05 -1.83 7.44
C VAL A 86 6.09 -2.15 8.58
N ASN A 87 4.97 -1.43 8.63
CA ASN A 87 3.82 -1.83 9.41
C ASN A 87 2.88 -2.61 8.48
N LEU A 88 2.61 -3.87 8.81
CA LEU A 88 1.71 -4.72 8.03
C LEU A 88 0.43 -4.96 8.82
N VAL A 89 -0.68 -4.44 8.31
CA VAL A 89 -2.01 -4.58 8.90
C VAL A 89 -2.84 -5.53 8.04
N MET A 90 -3.42 -6.54 8.67
CA MET A 90 -4.43 -7.39 8.03
C MET A 90 -5.80 -6.72 8.23
N GLU A 91 -6.47 -6.39 7.13
CA GLU A 91 -7.86 -5.93 7.16
C GLU A 91 -8.80 -7.14 7.09
N SER A 92 -9.99 -6.99 7.69
CA SER A 92 -11.08 -7.98 7.64
C SER A 92 -11.88 -7.86 6.35
#